data_AF-A0A2R7NKH6-F1
#
_entry.id   AF-A0A2R7NKH6-F1
#
_cell.length_a   1.000
_cell.length_b   1.000
_cell.length_c   1.000
_cell.angle_alpha   90.00
_cell.angle_beta   90.00
_cell.angle_gamma   90.00
#
_symmetry.space_group_name_H-M   'P 1'
#
loop_
_entity.id
_entity.type
_entity.pdbx_description
1 polymer ?
#
loop_
_entity_poly.entity_id
_entity_poly.type
_entity_poly.pdbx_seq_one_letter_code
_entity_poly.pdbx_strand_id
1 'polypeptide(L)'
;KDLQVPKAQVILRKGFHQHVDSYSAFEEADRKTSTGLAGYLKQRGIKTVFVTGLATDFCVAWTALDAKRLGFETYVVEDATRAIDLNGSLDAAWKNMKAKGVKRIQSSDIDVA
;
A
#
# COMPACT_ATOMS: atom_id res chain seq x y z
N LYS A 1 -13.72 13.75 11.66
CA LYS A 1 -13.24 14.69 10.62
C LYS A 1 -13.19 13.93 9.31
N ASP A 2 -13.59 14.58 8.22
CA ASP A 2 -13.63 13.96 6.89
C ASP A 2 -12.27 13.97 6.22
N LEU A 3 -12.03 12.98 5.34
CA LEU A 3 -10.83 12.90 4.53
C LEU A 3 -10.89 13.93 3.40
N GLN A 4 -9.93 14.86 3.38
CA GLN A 4 -9.84 15.92 2.37
C GLN A 4 -8.77 15.58 1.34
N VAL A 5 -9.19 15.09 0.17
CA VAL A 5 -8.28 14.71 -0.92
C VAL A 5 -8.76 15.28 -2.27
N PRO A 6 -8.92 16.60 -2.41
CA PRO A 6 -9.42 17.22 -3.65
C PRO A 6 -8.48 17.01 -4.85
N LYS A 7 -7.21 16.65 -4.60
CA LYS A 7 -6.22 16.32 -5.63
C LYS A 7 -6.25 14.83 -6.05
N ALA A 8 -7.12 14.01 -5.47
CA ALA A 8 -7.24 12.60 -5.84
C ALA A 8 -7.69 12.45 -7.30
N GLN A 9 -6.97 11.63 -8.06
CA GLN A 9 -7.22 11.41 -9.49
C GLN A 9 -7.94 10.08 -9.77
N VAL A 10 -7.97 9.18 -8.79
CA VAL A 10 -8.62 7.88 -8.90
C VAL A 10 -9.04 7.39 -7.52
N ILE A 11 -10.21 6.74 -7.47
CA ILE A 11 -10.66 5.95 -6.32
C ILE A 11 -10.81 4.52 -6.82
N LEU A 12 -9.91 3.63 -6.38
CA LEU A 12 -9.98 2.21 -6.67
C LEU A 12 -10.65 1.48 -5.52
N ARG A 13 -11.68 0.69 -5.84
CA ARG A 13 -12.35 -0.19 -4.89
C ARG A 13 -11.74 -1.59 -4.98
N LYS A 14 -11.67 -2.29 -3.85
CA LYS A 14 -11.12 -3.65 -3.72
C LYS A 14 -11.97 -4.48 -2.76
N GLY A 15 -11.88 -5.81 -2.84
CA GLY A 15 -12.60 -6.72 -1.94
C GLY A 15 -14.10 -6.80 -2.23
N PHE A 16 -14.49 -6.63 -3.50
CA PHE A 16 -15.88 -6.70 -3.93
C PHE A 16 -16.27 -8.07 -4.50
N HIS A 17 -15.32 -9.00 -4.65
CA HIS A 17 -15.62 -10.39 -4.98
C HIS A 17 -16.02 -11.16 -3.72
N GLN A 18 -17.18 -11.82 -3.75
CA GLN A 18 -17.76 -12.48 -2.58
C GLN A 18 -16.88 -13.60 -1.98
N HIS A 19 -16.04 -14.23 -2.81
CA HIS A 19 -15.26 -15.41 -2.42
C HIS A 19 -13.76 -15.13 -2.27
N VAL A 20 -13.31 -13.90 -2.55
CA VAL A 20 -11.89 -13.53 -2.53
C VAL A 20 -11.74 -12.17 -1.87
N ASP A 21 -10.98 -12.13 -0.79
CA ASP A 21 -10.63 -10.88 -0.13
C ASP A 21 -9.49 -10.16 -0.88
N SER A 22 -9.31 -8.87 -0.62
CA SER A 22 -8.27 -8.07 -1.25
C SER A 22 -7.74 -7.02 -0.27
N TYR A 23 -6.69 -7.38 0.48
CA TYR A 23 -5.95 -6.42 1.30
C TYR A 23 -5.12 -5.47 0.44
N SER A 24 -4.39 -6.02 -0.53
CA SER A 24 -3.56 -5.25 -1.45
C SER A 24 -4.43 -4.48 -2.44
N ALA A 25 -4.04 -3.25 -2.74
CA ALA A 25 -4.65 -2.49 -3.83
C ALA A 25 -4.14 -2.90 -5.22
N PHE A 26 -3.23 -3.90 -5.32
CA PHE A 26 -2.66 -4.36 -6.59
C PHE A 26 -3.19 -5.72 -7.04
N GLU A 27 -3.26 -6.69 -6.13
CA GLU A 27 -3.59 -8.09 -6.42
C GLU A 27 -4.48 -8.65 -5.30
N GLU A 28 -5.45 -9.50 -5.63
CA GLU A 28 -6.33 -10.10 -4.63
C GLU A 28 -5.64 -11.25 -3.87
N ALA A 29 -6.29 -11.74 -2.81
CA ALA A 29 -5.72 -12.77 -1.93
C ALA A 29 -5.47 -14.11 -2.65
N ASP A 30 -6.12 -14.35 -3.79
CA ASP A 30 -5.91 -15.53 -4.63
C ASP A 30 -4.55 -15.54 -5.38
N ARG A 31 -3.80 -14.43 -5.32
CA ARG A 31 -2.50 -14.22 -6.00
C ARG A 31 -2.56 -14.37 -7.53
N LYS A 32 -3.74 -14.15 -8.11
CA LYS A 32 -4.00 -14.29 -9.55
C LYS A 32 -4.77 -13.10 -10.10
N THR A 33 -5.75 -12.62 -9.35
CA THR A 33 -6.66 -11.57 -9.81
C THR A 33 -6.00 -10.21 -9.61
N SER A 34 -5.73 -9.52 -10.72
CA SER A 34 -5.22 -8.14 -10.71
C SER A 34 -6.36 -7.15 -10.53
N THR A 35 -6.13 -6.12 -9.71
CA THR A 35 -7.06 -4.98 -9.54
C THR A 35 -6.97 -3.96 -10.68
N GLY A 36 -5.97 -4.07 -11.55
CA GLY A 36 -5.66 -3.10 -12.61
C GLY A 36 -4.80 -1.91 -12.17
N LEU A 37 -4.57 -1.70 -10.86
CA LEU A 37 -3.80 -0.53 -10.38
C LEU A 37 -2.37 -0.49 -10.94
N ALA A 38 -1.71 -1.64 -11.04
CA ALA A 38 -0.34 -1.73 -11.57
C ALA A 38 -0.25 -1.21 -13.00
N GLY A 39 -1.19 -1.62 -13.86
CA GLY A 39 -1.28 -1.18 -15.25
C GLY A 39 -1.55 0.32 -15.33
N TYR A 40 -2.52 0.81 -14.56
CA TYR A 40 -2.87 2.22 -14.46
C TYR A 40 -1.66 3.09 -14.11
N LEU A 41 -0.89 2.74 -13.07
CA LEU A 41 0.26 3.53 -12.64
C LEU A 41 1.40 3.48 -13.67
N LYS A 42 1.72 2.30 -14.21
CA LYS A 42 2.79 2.12 -15.20
C LYS A 42 2.52 2.88 -16.49
N GLN A 43 1.28 2.84 -17.00
CA GLN A 43 0.90 3.56 -18.21
C GLN A 43 1.03 5.09 -18.04
N ARG A 44 0.93 5.60 -16.81
CA ARG A 44 1.15 7.01 -16.48
C ARG A 44 2.60 7.36 -16.17
N GLY A 45 3.53 6.43 -16.35
CA GLY A 45 4.96 6.64 -16.10
C GLY A 45 5.32 6.74 -14.61
N ILE A 46 4.43 6.35 -13.70
CA ILE A 46 4.69 6.39 -12.26
C ILE A 46 5.64 5.26 -11.88
N LYS A 47 6.77 5.62 -11.27
CA LYS A 47 7.84 4.68 -10.87
C LYS A 47 7.94 4.49 -9.36
N THR A 48 7.46 5.46 -8.59
CA THR A 48 7.57 5.50 -7.14
C THR A 48 6.19 5.60 -6.53
N VAL A 49 5.94 4.83 -5.47
CA VAL A 49 4.70 4.88 -4.70
C VAL A 49 5.01 5.11 -3.22
N PHE A 50 4.22 6.00 -2.63
CA PHE A 50 4.20 6.26 -1.18
C PHE A 50 2.88 5.71 -0.65
N VAL A 51 2.95 4.83 0.36
CA VAL A 51 1.80 4.15 0.93
C VAL A 51 1.54 4.70 2.34
N THR A 52 0.28 5.05 2.60
CA THR A 52 -0.22 5.63 3.84
C THR A 52 -1.64 5.11 4.09
N GLY A 53 -2.21 5.38 5.27
CA GLY A 53 -3.58 4.99 5.63
C GLY A 53 -3.63 3.77 6.54
N LEU A 54 -4.67 2.95 6.39
CA LEU A 54 -5.04 1.90 7.35
C LEU A 54 -5.29 0.55 6.65
N ALA A 55 -4.98 -0.59 7.28
CA ALA A 55 -4.13 -0.75 8.46
C ALA A 55 -2.67 -1.03 8.06
N THR A 56 -1.70 -0.54 8.84
CA THR A 56 -0.26 -0.71 8.60
C THR A 56 0.12 -2.15 8.32
N ASP A 57 -0.41 -3.07 9.12
CA ASP A 57 -0.11 -4.50 9.18
C ASP A 57 -0.97 -5.38 8.26
N PHE A 58 -1.92 -4.78 7.52
CA PHE A 58 -2.77 -5.47 6.55
C PHE A 58 -2.72 -4.76 5.19
N CYS A 59 -3.71 -3.91 4.90
CA CYS A 59 -3.87 -3.28 3.59
C CYS A 59 -2.64 -2.48 3.16
N VAL A 60 -2.00 -1.76 4.09
CA VAL A 60 -0.78 -0.98 3.80
C VAL A 60 0.38 -1.93 3.50
N ALA A 61 0.68 -2.88 4.38
CA ALA A 61 1.77 -3.83 4.20
C ALA A 61 1.63 -4.65 2.91
N TRP A 62 0.44 -5.22 2.65
CA TRP A 62 0.19 -6.01 1.45
C TRP A 62 0.34 -5.16 0.18
N THR A 63 -0.21 -3.94 0.18
CA THR A 63 -0.06 -3.01 -0.96
C THR A 63 1.40 -2.65 -1.20
N ALA A 64 2.17 -2.37 -0.15
CA ALA A 64 3.58 -2.02 -0.27
C ALA A 64 4.44 -3.21 -0.75
N LEU A 65 4.18 -4.41 -0.24
CA LEU A 65 4.87 -5.63 -0.67
C LEU A 65 4.60 -5.94 -2.14
N ASP A 66 3.35 -5.83 -2.59
CA ASP A 66 3.01 -6.03 -4.00
C ASP A 66 3.57 -4.94 -4.90
N ALA A 67 3.53 -3.67 -4.47
CA ALA A 67 4.18 -2.58 -5.21
C ALA A 67 5.68 -2.88 -5.44
N LYS A 68 6.38 -3.30 -4.38
CA LYS A 68 7.79 -3.64 -4.48
C LYS A 68 8.03 -4.84 -5.40
N ARG A 69 7.22 -5.90 -5.29
CA ARG A 69 7.26 -7.07 -6.18
C ARG A 69 7.02 -6.70 -7.65
N LEU A 70 6.15 -5.72 -7.91
CA LEU A 70 5.80 -5.25 -9.25
C LEU A 70 6.80 -4.25 -9.86
N GLY A 71 7.86 -3.93 -9.13
CA GLY A 71 8.99 -3.11 -9.59
C GLY A 71 8.88 -1.61 -9.29
N PHE A 72 7.98 -1.19 -8.41
CA PHE A 72 7.91 0.20 -7.98
C PHE A 72 8.93 0.48 -6.86
N GLU A 73 9.58 1.65 -6.89
CA GLU A 73 10.21 2.19 -5.70
C GLU A 73 9.12 2.46 -4.66
N THR A 74 9.23 1.85 -3.48
CA THR A 74 8.12 1.77 -2.53
C THR A 74 8.53 2.28 -1.16
N TYR A 75 7.75 3.23 -0.66
CA TYR A 75 7.90 3.84 0.65
C TYR A 75 6.61 3.69 1.45
N VAL A 76 6.73 3.42 2.75
CA VAL A 76 5.61 3.51 3.70
C VAL A 76 5.87 4.68 4.63
N VAL A 77 4.89 5.58 4.73
CA VAL A 77 4.94 6.79 5.58
C VAL A 77 4.40 6.41 6.96
N GLU A 78 5.31 6.11 7.89
CA GLU A 78 4.99 5.47 9.17
C GLU A 78 3.99 6.26 10.01
N ASP A 79 4.29 7.52 10.26
CA ASP A 79 3.49 8.46 11.05
C ASP A 79 2.14 8.81 10.41
N ALA A 80 1.97 8.44 9.13
CA ALA A 80 0.70 8.53 8.42
C ALA A 80 -0.01 7.16 8.30
N THR A 81 0.31 6.18 9.14
CA THR A 81 -0.38 4.89 9.19
C THR A 81 -0.75 4.49 10.62
N ARG A 82 -1.65 3.52 10.76
CA ARG A 82 -1.95 2.89 12.06
C ARG A 82 -2.29 1.41 11.88
N ALA A 83 -1.76 0.59 12.78
CA ALA A 83 -1.95 -0.85 12.78
C ALA A 83 -3.22 -1.28 13.54
N ILE A 84 -3.69 -2.49 13.27
CA ILE A 84 -4.62 -3.19 14.15
C ILE A 84 -3.84 -3.89 15.27
N ASP A 85 -2.69 -4.49 14.93
CA ASP A 85 -1.77 -5.20 15.82
C ASP A 85 -2.38 -6.42 16.53
N LEU A 86 -2.91 -7.34 15.72
CA LEU A 86 -3.40 -8.63 16.20
C LEU A 86 -2.25 -9.62 16.37
N ASN A 87 -2.00 -10.04 17.62
CA ASN A 87 -1.02 -11.08 17.93
C ASN A 87 0.40 -10.78 17.39
N GLY A 88 0.82 -9.51 17.40
CA GLY A 88 2.14 -9.10 16.91
C GLY A 88 2.23 -8.94 15.38
N SER A 89 1.10 -8.80 14.70
CA SER A 89 1.06 -8.58 13.24
C SER A 89 1.83 -7.34 12.81
N LEU A 90 1.91 -6.29 13.64
CA LEU A 90 2.64 -5.07 13.29
C LEU A 90 4.14 -5.30 13.14
N ASP A 91 4.77 -5.94 14.13
CA ASP A 91 6.20 -6.23 14.10
C ASP A 91 6.54 -7.17 12.93
N ALA A 92 5.72 -8.20 12.71
CA ALA A 92 5.86 -9.12 11.58
C ALA A 92 5.75 -8.39 10.22
N ALA A 93 4.81 -7.46 10.08
CA ALA A 93 4.62 -6.68 8.86
C ALA A 93 5.83 -5.78 8.56
N TRP A 94 6.35 -5.06 9.56
CA TRP A 94 7.54 -4.21 9.39
C TRP A 94 8.78 -5.03 9.04
N LYS A 95 9.01 -6.16 9.70
CA LYS A 95 10.11 -7.07 9.39
C LYS A 95 10.03 -7.56 7.94
N ASN A 96 8.85 -7.99 7.49
CA ASN A 96 8.65 -8.48 6.13
C ASN A 96 8.86 -7.37 5.08
N MET A 97 8.25 -6.19 5.29
CA MET A 97 8.43 -5.03 4.40
C MET A 97 9.91 -4.64 4.27
N LYS A 98 10.62 -4.52 5.40
CA LYS A 98 12.05 -4.21 5.41
C LYS A 98 12.86 -5.28 4.66
N ALA A 99 12.58 -6.56 4.90
CA ALA A 99 13.28 -7.66 4.23
C ALA A 99 13.08 -7.68 2.71
N LYS A 100 11.95 -7.13 2.21
CA LYS A 100 11.68 -6.98 0.77
C LYS A 100 12.17 -5.65 0.18
N GLY A 101 12.79 -4.80 0.99
CA GLY A 101 13.34 -3.52 0.52
C GLY A 101 12.29 -2.42 0.34
N VAL A 102 11.16 -2.51 1.05
CA VAL A 102 10.25 -1.38 1.25
C VAL A 102 10.89 -0.43 2.26
N LYS A 103 10.95 0.86 1.94
CA LYS A 103 11.57 1.88 2.77
C LYS A 103 10.54 2.45 3.75
N ARG A 104 10.89 2.50 5.03
CA ARG A 104 10.09 3.13 6.08
C ARG A 104 10.60 4.56 6.27
N ILE A 105 9.70 5.55 6.17
CA ILE A 105 10.03 6.98 6.29
C ILE A 105 9.00 7.69 7.17
N GLN A 106 9.32 8.89 7.64
CA GLN A 106 8.38 9.83 8.25
C GLN A 106 7.82 10.77 7.19
N SER A 107 6.65 11.38 7.44
CA SER A 107 6.08 12.40 6.57
C SER A 107 6.99 13.62 6.42
N SER A 108 7.80 13.93 7.43
CA SER A 108 8.82 14.98 7.40
C SER A 108 9.97 14.71 6.42
N ASP A 109 10.15 13.46 5.97
CA ASP A 109 11.20 13.12 4.99
C ASP A 109 10.78 13.42 3.55
N ILE A 110 9.52 13.82 3.32
CA ILE A 110 8.98 14.17 2.01
C ILE A 110 9.07 15.69 1.83
N ASP A 111 10.00 16.13 0.98
CA ASP A 111 10.06 17.52 0.56
C ASP A 111 8.77 17.90 -0.19
N VAL A 112 8.06 18.89 0.35
CA VAL A 112 6.94 19.52 -0.32
C VAL A 112 7.49 20.71 -1.09
N ALA A 113 7.74 20.51 -2.38
CA ALA A 113 8.07 21.61 -3.30
C ALA A 113 6.90 22.59 -3.45
#